data_AF-A0A8J9TAW6-F1
#
_entry.id   AF-A0A8J9TAW6-F1
#
_cell.length_a   1.000
_cell.length_b   1.000
_cell.length_c   1.000
_cell.angle_alpha   90.00
_cell.angle_beta   90.00
_cell.angle_gamma   90.00
#
_symmetry.space_group_name_H-M   'P 1'
#
loop_
_entity.id
_entity.type
_entity.pdbx_description
1 polymer ?
#
loop_
_entity_poly.entity_id
_entity_poly.type
_entity_poly.pdbx_seq_one_letter_code
_entity_poly.pdbx_strand_id
1 'polypeptide(L)' 'DPYKILGVPRDADVREIKLAYRKKALQHHPDKQKTDEERAQATVLFSKISNAYELLSDEQQRNAYD' A
#
# COMPACT_ATOMS: atom_id res chain seq x y z
N ASP A 1 7.58 1.72 7.82
CA ASP A 1 6.31 2.09 8.47
C ASP A 1 5.19 1.91 7.45
N PRO A 2 4.39 0.85 7.59
CA PRO A 2 3.32 0.47 6.66
C PRO A 2 2.20 1.53 6.60
N TYR A 3 1.94 2.25 7.71
CA TYR A 3 0.98 3.35 7.75
C TYR A 3 1.42 4.50 6.84
N LYS A 4 2.71 4.87 6.89
CA LYS A 4 3.28 5.87 5.98
C LYS A 4 3.28 5.42 4.52
N ILE A 5 3.52 4.12 4.28
CA ILE A 5 3.49 3.56 2.92
C ILE A 5 2.09 3.64 2.33
N LEU A 6 1.04 3.33 3.10
CA LEU A 6 -0.35 3.51 2.66
C LEU A 6 -0.81 4.96 2.73
N GLY A 7 -0.13 5.82 3.47
CA GLY A 7 -0.50 7.22 3.69
C GLY A 7 -1.73 7.37 4.57
N VAL A 8 -1.90 6.45 5.52
CA VAL A 8 -3.00 6.44 6.49
C VAL A 8 -2.45 6.68 7.89
N PRO A 9 -3.25 7.24 8.80
CA PRO A 9 -2.84 7.37 10.20
C PRO A 9 -2.86 6.01 10.92
N ARG A 10 -2.22 5.92 12.09
CA ARG A 10 -2.12 4.66 12.87
C ARG A 10 -3.44 4.20 13.47
N ASP A 11 -4.40 5.10 13.63
CA ASP A 11 -5.76 4.84 14.10
C ASP A 11 -6.73 4.50 12.95
N ALA A 12 -6.24 4.46 11.70
CA ALA A 12 -7.08 4.20 10.54
C ALA A 12 -7.83 2.86 10.65
N ASP A 13 -9.09 2.86 10.22
CA ASP A 13 -9.90 1.65 10.19
C ASP A 13 -9.52 0.75 8.99
N VAL A 14 -9.91 -0.53 9.04
CA VAL A 14 -9.61 -1.49 7.95
C VAL A 14 -10.20 -1.04 6.61
N ARG A 15 -11.32 -0.29 6.61
CA ARG A 15 -11.94 0.24 5.39
C ARG A 15 -11.09 1.34 4.78
N GLU A 16 -10.56 2.26 5.59
CA GLU A 16 -9.65 3.34 5.19
C GLU A 16 -8.34 2.76 4.63
N ILE A 17 -7.79 1.74 5.29
CA ILE A 17 -6.61 1.00 4.81
C ILE A 17 -6.90 0.38 3.43
N LYS A 18 -8.05 -0.30 3.26
CA LYS A 18 -8.48 -0.85 1.96
C LYS A 18 -8.63 0.23 0.89
N LEU A 19 -9.20 1.37 1.24
CA LEU A 19 -9.44 2.48 0.32
C LEU A 19 -8.13 3.12 -0.13
N ALA A 20 -7.22 3.35 0.82
CA ALA A 20 -5.89 3.90 0.57
C ALA A 20 -5.05 2.95 -0.29
N TYR A 21 -5.08 1.64 0.00
CA TYR A 21 -4.45 0.62 -0.83
C TYR A 21 -4.96 0.69 -2.27
N ARG A 22 -6.28 0.68 -2.49
CA ARG A 22 -6.86 0.77 -3.84
C ARG A 22 -6.45 2.05 -4.57
N LYS A 23 -6.45 3.20 -3.89
CA LYS A 23 -6.06 4.48 -4.46
C LYS A 23 -4.58 4.48 -4.87
N LYS A 24 -3.68 4.00 -4.01
CA LYS A 24 -2.25 3.92 -4.30
C LYS A 24 -1.91 2.87 -5.35
N ALA A 25 -2.57 1.72 -5.31
CA ALA A 25 -2.44 0.66 -6.30
C ALA A 25 -2.80 1.17 -7.70
N LEU A 26 -3.87 1.96 -7.83
CA LEU A 26 -4.26 2.58 -9.11
C LEU A 26 -3.32 3.70 -9.55
N GLN A 27 -2.70 4.42 -8.62
CA GLN A 27 -1.76 5.51 -8.91
C GLN A 27 -0.39 4.98 -9.36
N HIS A 28 0.07 3.91 -8.72
CA HIS A 28 1.37 3.27 -8.97
C HIS A 28 1.24 1.95 -9.72
N HIS A 29 0.15 1.74 -10.48
CA HIS A 29 0.01 0.54 -11.28
C HIS A 29 1.02 0.58 -12.44
N PRO A 30 1.84 -0.47 -12.66
CA PRO A 30 2.83 -0.49 -13.73
C PRO A 30 2.19 -0.35 -15.12
N ASP A 31 0.98 -0.89 -15.31
CA ASP A 31 0.22 -0.78 -16.57
C ASP A 31 -0.16 0.67 -16.96
N LYS A 32 -0.18 1.59 -16.00
CA LYS A 32 -0.48 3.02 -16.26
C LYS A 32 0.76 3.88 -16.52
N GLN A 33 1.95 3.30 -16.43
CA GLN A 33 3.20 4.04 -16.59
C GLN A 33 3.65 4.03 -18.06
N LYS A 34 4.31 5.12 -18.48
CA LYS A 34 4.63 5.35 -19.89
C LYS A 34 6.03 4.85 -20.25
N THR A 35 6.96 4.83 -19.29
CA THR A 35 8.34 4.40 -19.50
C THR A 35 8.68 3.14 -18.71
N ASP A 36 9.72 2.43 -19.15
CA ASP A 36 10.24 1.25 -18.44
C ASP A 36 10.77 1.57 -17.05
N GLU A 37 11.39 2.73 -16.87
CA GLU A 37 11.87 3.19 -15.58
C GLU A 37 10.72 3.46 -14.61
N GLU A 38 9.65 4.12 -15.08
CA GLU A 38 8.44 4.33 -14.28
C GLU A 38 7.76 3.00 -13.94
N ARG A 39 7.71 2.04 -14.88
CA ARG A 39 7.17 0.69 -14.64
C ARG A 39 7.95 -0.07 -13.57
N ALA A 40 9.28 0.00 -13.61
CA ALA A 40 10.15 -0.63 -12.61
C ALA A 40 9.92 -0.01 -11.22
N GLN A 41 9.87 1.33 -11.15
CA GLN A 41 9.59 2.05 -9.89
C GLN A 41 8.19 1.75 -9.36
N ALA A 42 7.19 1.74 -10.24
CA ALA A 42 5.81 1.39 -9.93
C ALA A 42 5.70 -0.02 -9.37
N THR A 43 6.39 -1.00 -9.95
CA THR A 43 6.43 -2.38 -9.44
C THR A 43 6.98 -2.46 -8.02
N VAL A 44 8.10 -1.77 -7.76
CA VAL A 44 8.70 -1.71 -6.41
C VAL A 44 7.77 -1.03 -5.41
N LEU A 45 7.15 0.09 -5.80
CA LEU A 45 6.19 0.80 -4.95
C LEU A 45 4.94 -0.03 -4.69
N PHE A 46 4.40 -0.68 -5.73
CA PHE A 46 3.24 -1.54 -5.65
C PHE A 46 3.48 -2.72 -4.70
N SER A 47 4.64 -3.37 -4.79
CA SER A 47 5.02 -4.43 -3.86
C SER A 47 5.09 -3.94 -2.41
N LYS A 48 5.65 -2.75 -2.16
CA LYS A 48 5.64 -2.12 -0.83
C LYS A 48 4.23 -1.81 -0.33
N ILE A 49 3.36 -1.29 -1.20
CA ILE A 49 1.96 -0.98 -0.90
C ILE A 49 1.18 -2.26 -0.55
N SER A 50 1.37 -3.34 -1.30
CA SER A 50 0.74 -4.63 -1.02
C SER A 50 1.20 -5.23 0.30
N ASN A 51 2.50 -5.25 0.58
CA ASN A 51 3.02 -5.74 1.86
C ASN A 51 2.49 -4.92 3.04
N ALA A 52 2.42 -3.59 2.90
CA ALA A 52 1.86 -2.72 3.94
C ALA A 52 0.37 -2.98 4.17
N TYR A 53 -0.38 -3.21 3.09
CA TYR A 53 -1.79 -3.57 3.16
C TYR A 53 -1.99 -4.94 3.81
N GLU A 54 -1.21 -5.95 3.44
CA GLU A 54 -1.34 -7.30 3.99
C GLU A 54 -1.14 -7.32 5.50
N LEU A 55 -0.12 -6.59 5.98
CA LEU A 55 0.16 -6.45 7.41
C LEU A 55 -0.94 -5.68 8.17
N LEU A 56 -1.46 -4.59 7.58
CA LEU A 56 -2.42 -3.71 8.26
C LEU A 56 -3.90 -4.13 8.09
N SER A 57 -4.21 -4.91 7.07
CA SER A 57 -5.57 -5.39 6.80
C SER A 57 -5.99 -6.57 7.66
N ASP A 58 -5.01 -7.28 8.23
CA ASP A 58 -5.21 -8.34 9.20
C ASP A 58 -5.01 -7.77 10.62
N GLU A 59 -6.06 -7.82 11.44
CA GLU A 59 -6.01 -7.34 12.83
C GLU A 59 -4.97 -8.09 13.68
N GLN A 60 -4.75 -9.39 13.45
CA GLN A 60 -3.72 -10.14 14.19
C GLN A 60 -2.32 -9.70 13.78
N GLN A 61 -2.06 -9.55 12.48
CA GLN A 61 -0.75 -9.10 12.00
C GLN A 61 -0.48 -7.64 12.38
N ARG A 62 -1.49 -6.79 12.35
CA ARG A 62 -1.41 -5.40 12.79
C ARG A 62 -1.09 -5.31 14.28
N ASN A 63 -1.79 -6.06 15.13
CA ASN A 63 -1.52 -6.10 16.57
C ASN A 63 -0.15 -6.72 16.90
N ALA A 64 0.38 -7.61 16.07
CA ALA A 64 1.73 -8.16 16.25
C ALA A 64 2.83 -7.18 15.80
N TYR A 65 2.48 -6.23 14.91
CA TYR A 65 3.40 -5.21 14.39
C TYR A 65 3.44 -3.95 15.27
N ASP A 66 2.28 -3.49 15.75
CA ASP A 66 2.14 -2.33 16.64
C ASP A 66 2.72 -2.58 18.03
#